data_AF-A0A7S2BPD4-F1
#
_entry.id   AF-A0A7S2BPD4-F1
#
_cell.length_a   1.000
_cell.length_b   1.000
_cell.length_c   1.000
_cell.angle_alpha   90.00
_cell.angle_beta   90.00
_cell.angle_gamma   90.00
#
_symmetry.space_group_name_H-M   'P 1'
#
loop_
_entity.id
_entity.type
_entity.pdbx_description
1 polymer ?
#
loop_
_entity_poly.entity_id
_entity_poly.type
_entity_poly.pdbx_seq_one_letter_code
_entity_poly.pdbx_strand_id
1 'polypeptide(L)'
;GIALDLTNSTAFVTDTGTYGMRRPAIVKLSMNYHLGGNYSYFQTIVTKHTYAEETKTGTYYLTYPYGIALDPDSSMIFWTDQAHGTVSTATYEGKEPLVINWPGPKSAPRGIAFDNGGTYPKTYYDCYGHGYCAGLETDFKCECDDGYFGNCQMLECPTGPAWFDEAIMNNDAHNEAECSNMGTCEYKTGTCACNDGFEGAACERMSCPTDELGNVCSGHGQCLSMADAAKLTRTNGVLTPISYGGFNMSNATAWDADKIFGCVCDSKGYQLPGQLANLSDWTGYDCSRRTCPSGTKRSNVGPGQNNAYNSSFEIQNMTCTATSGTFTLSFRSESTEPIASNATKAILKQRLEELSTIGQVVITMHNQDASAYRFDSVCSASAVTPIYVGVKFISELGNLPMLTANDAGLVGSVSIWETVPGTKVEFECANNGLCNDQTGFCDCFRGYTTSNADGSYGYRGDCGFAEIPSPGGVYVPALGYFDPNYADDD
;
A
#
# COMPACT_ATOMS: atom_id res chain seq x y z
N GLY A 1 16.52 52.62 -27.69
CA GLY A 1 15.41 51.79 -27.18
C GLY A 1 14.25 51.84 -28.13
N ILE A 2 13.38 50.84 -28.11
CA ILE A 2 12.15 50.78 -28.91
C ILE A 2 10.98 50.32 -28.04
N ALA A 3 9.81 50.90 -28.23
CA ALA A 3 8.56 50.45 -27.64
C ALA A 3 7.46 50.46 -28.72
N LEU A 4 6.59 49.46 -28.69
CA LEU A 4 5.57 49.23 -29.73
C LEU A 4 4.17 49.41 -29.15
N ASP A 5 3.37 50.25 -29.78
CA ASP A 5 1.92 50.29 -29.61
C ASP A 5 1.30 49.42 -30.72
N LEU A 6 1.01 48.17 -30.36
CA LEU A 6 0.47 47.18 -31.28
C LEU A 6 -0.97 47.54 -31.73
N THR A 7 -1.74 48.19 -30.87
CA THR A 7 -3.13 48.59 -31.15
C THR A 7 -3.20 49.65 -32.25
N ASN A 8 -2.33 50.65 -32.19
CA ASN A 8 -2.29 51.74 -33.16
C ASN A 8 -1.24 51.55 -34.26
N SER A 9 -0.64 50.36 -34.35
CA SER A 9 0.43 50.05 -35.29
C SER A 9 1.54 51.13 -35.32
N THR A 10 1.94 51.62 -34.15
CA THR A 10 2.93 52.70 -34.01
C THR A 10 4.11 52.23 -33.17
N ALA A 11 5.33 52.64 -33.53
CA ALA A 11 6.54 52.39 -32.76
C ALA A 11 7.18 53.72 -32.31
N PHE A 12 7.74 53.72 -31.10
CA PHE A 12 8.49 54.84 -30.54
C PHE A 12 9.93 54.43 -30.30
N VAL A 13 10.87 55.25 -30.77
CA VAL A 13 12.30 54.95 -30.72
C VAL A 13 13.04 56.11 -30.07
N THR A 14 13.94 55.77 -29.15
CA THR A 14 14.94 56.72 -28.65
C THR A 14 16.17 56.72 -29.55
N ASP A 15 16.51 57.88 -30.07
CA ASP A 15 17.72 58.15 -30.83
C ASP A 15 18.66 58.99 -29.96
N THR A 16 19.82 58.46 -29.62
CA THR A 16 20.85 59.17 -28.84
C THR A 16 21.54 60.28 -29.63
N GLY A 17 21.32 60.32 -30.94
CA GLY A 17 22.03 61.19 -31.86
C GLY A 17 23.47 60.75 -32.09
N THR A 18 24.21 61.56 -32.86
CA THR A 18 25.64 61.38 -33.11
C THR A 18 26.33 62.67 -32.69
N TYR A 19 27.33 62.57 -31.81
CA TYR A 19 27.99 63.73 -31.18
C TYR A 19 28.42 64.75 -32.25
N GLY A 20 27.78 65.93 -32.24
CA GLY A 20 28.09 67.03 -33.16
C GLY A 20 27.38 67.04 -34.54
N MET A 21 26.63 66.00 -34.94
CA MET A 21 25.95 65.95 -36.25
C MET A 21 24.43 65.73 -36.18
N ARG A 22 23.93 64.90 -35.25
CA ARG A 22 22.50 64.65 -35.07
C ARG A 22 22.14 64.78 -33.60
N ARG A 23 21.07 65.53 -33.33
CA ARG A 23 20.58 65.81 -31.98
C ARG A 23 19.82 64.58 -31.44
N PRO A 24 19.89 64.28 -30.13
CA PRO A 24 19.07 63.24 -29.54
C PRO A 24 17.59 63.56 -29.72
N ALA A 25 16.81 62.53 -29.98
CA ALA A 25 15.41 62.63 -30.34
C ALA A 25 14.60 61.43 -29.84
N ILE A 26 13.30 61.66 -29.63
CA ILE A 26 12.33 60.57 -29.59
C ILE A 26 11.54 60.63 -30.89
N VAL A 27 11.45 59.50 -31.57
CA VAL A 27 10.87 59.37 -32.91
C VAL A 27 9.67 58.44 -32.85
N LYS A 28 8.56 58.90 -33.40
CA LYS A 28 7.34 58.13 -33.64
C LYS A 28 7.35 57.61 -35.08
N LEU A 29 7.04 56.35 -35.28
CA LEU A 29 7.08 55.62 -36.55
C LEU A 29 5.79 54.84 -36.75
N SER A 30 5.27 54.80 -37.98
CA SER A 30 4.21 53.85 -38.35
C SER A 30 4.81 52.46 -38.60
N MET A 31 4.23 51.42 -38.01
CA MET A 31 4.58 50.01 -38.25
C MET A 31 3.93 49.43 -39.50
N ASN A 32 2.96 50.14 -40.09
CA ASN A 32 2.37 49.80 -41.39
C ASN A 32 3.35 50.17 -42.52
N TYR A 33 4.44 49.42 -42.61
CA TYR A 33 5.53 49.65 -43.54
C TYR A 33 5.33 48.89 -44.85
N HIS A 34 5.36 49.60 -45.97
CA HIS A 34 5.62 49.03 -47.29
C HIS A 34 6.90 49.64 -47.88
N LEU A 35 7.86 48.77 -48.21
CA LEU A 35 9.12 49.07 -48.90
C LEU A 35 8.85 49.66 -50.29
N GLY A 36 8.63 50.98 -50.41
CA GLY A 36 8.50 51.59 -51.75
C GLY A 36 8.06 53.06 -51.87
N GLY A 37 7.72 53.77 -50.78
CA GLY A 37 7.18 55.14 -50.87
C GLY A 37 8.09 56.24 -50.28
N ASN A 38 8.13 57.41 -50.96
CA ASN A 38 8.90 58.59 -50.56
C ASN A 38 8.46 59.20 -49.21
N TYR A 39 9.46 59.47 -48.36
CA TYR A 39 9.56 60.34 -47.18
C TYR A 39 8.30 61.06 -46.64
N SER A 40 7.60 60.46 -45.66
CA SER A 40 6.88 61.18 -44.57
C SER A 40 6.28 60.23 -43.51
N TYR A 41 7.12 59.40 -42.85
CA TYR A 41 6.61 58.37 -41.91
C TYR A 41 7.32 58.31 -40.55
N PHE A 42 8.27 59.21 -40.30
CA PHE A 42 8.88 59.39 -38.99
C PHE A 42 8.60 60.82 -38.51
N GLN A 43 8.04 60.93 -37.32
CA GLN A 43 7.78 62.20 -36.67
C GLN A 43 8.71 62.30 -35.46
N THR A 44 9.59 63.29 -35.49
CA THR A 44 10.36 63.65 -34.29
C THR A 44 9.42 64.35 -33.32
N ILE A 45 9.14 63.71 -32.18
CA ILE A 45 8.15 64.19 -31.21
C ILE A 45 8.82 64.89 -30.01
N VAL A 46 10.05 64.54 -29.65
CA VAL A 46 10.81 65.21 -28.58
C VAL A 46 12.23 65.48 -29.08
N THR A 47 12.73 66.71 -28.90
CA THR A 47 14.14 67.07 -29.14
C THR A 47 14.69 67.95 -28.03
N LYS A 48 16.02 68.04 -27.93
CA LYS A 48 16.72 68.91 -26.97
C LYS A 48 16.29 70.39 -27.01
N HIS A 49 15.90 70.93 -28.17
CA HIS A 49 15.59 72.36 -28.32
C HIS A 49 14.11 72.71 -28.15
N THR A 50 13.20 71.72 -28.24
CA THR A 50 11.76 71.98 -28.21
C THR A 50 11.30 72.65 -26.91
N TYR A 51 12.09 72.56 -25.82
CA TYR A 51 11.69 73.04 -24.49
C TYR A 51 12.76 73.85 -23.74
N ALA A 52 13.88 74.17 -24.38
CA ALA A 52 14.96 74.94 -23.74
C ALA A 52 14.65 76.46 -23.65
N GLU A 53 13.59 76.95 -24.29
CA GLU A 53 13.27 78.40 -24.30
C GLU A 53 12.30 78.85 -23.19
N GLU A 54 11.60 77.96 -22.47
CA GLU A 54 10.59 78.38 -21.48
C GLU A 54 10.89 78.07 -20.01
N THR A 55 11.91 77.30 -19.67
CA THR A 55 12.30 77.09 -18.26
C THR A 55 13.65 77.72 -17.95
N LYS A 56 13.65 78.90 -17.31
CA LYS A 56 14.84 79.56 -16.72
C LYS A 56 15.53 78.74 -15.60
N THR A 57 15.27 77.44 -15.50
CA THR A 57 15.75 76.54 -14.44
C THR A 57 16.63 75.38 -14.93
N GLY A 58 17.03 75.34 -16.21
CA GLY A 58 18.10 74.43 -16.67
C GLY A 58 17.77 72.94 -16.59
N THR A 59 16.50 72.55 -16.80
CA THR A 59 16.06 71.16 -16.74
C THR A 59 16.29 70.48 -18.10
N TYR A 60 17.18 69.49 -18.16
CA TYR A 60 17.51 68.76 -19.38
C TYR A 60 16.74 67.43 -19.45
N TYR A 61 15.73 67.37 -20.32
CA TYR A 61 14.85 66.20 -20.47
C TYR A 61 15.38 65.16 -21.47
N LEU A 62 16.25 65.56 -22.41
CA LEU A 62 16.69 64.70 -23.50
C LEU A 62 18.13 65.04 -23.96
N THR A 63 19.09 64.24 -23.52
CA THR A 63 20.53 64.38 -23.80
C THR A 63 21.17 63.04 -24.18
N TYR A 64 20.88 61.96 -23.47
CA TYR A 64 21.35 60.62 -23.81
C TYR A 64 20.26 59.57 -23.50
N PRO A 65 19.17 59.54 -24.29
CA PRO A 65 18.05 58.65 -24.05
C PRO A 65 18.39 57.18 -24.36
N TYR A 66 17.99 56.23 -23.51
CA TYR A 66 18.36 54.82 -23.70
C TYR A 66 17.14 53.89 -23.85
N GLY A 67 16.38 53.72 -22.77
CA GLY A 67 15.16 52.93 -22.74
C GLY A 67 13.94 53.80 -23.02
N ILE A 68 12.89 53.17 -23.54
CA ILE A 68 11.58 53.78 -23.73
C ILE A 68 10.51 52.75 -23.39
N ALA A 69 9.45 53.20 -22.74
CA ALA A 69 8.25 52.44 -22.45
C ALA A 69 7.03 53.33 -22.75
N LEU A 70 5.87 52.71 -22.88
CA LEU A 70 4.63 53.38 -23.23
C LEU A 70 3.48 52.90 -22.35
N ASP A 71 2.59 53.82 -22.05
CA ASP A 71 1.27 53.58 -21.49
C ASP A 71 0.26 53.86 -22.62
N PRO A 72 -0.26 52.79 -23.28
CA PRO A 72 -1.25 52.94 -24.34
C PRO A 72 -2.55 53.58 -23.86
N ASP A 73 -2.98 53.30 -22.63
CA ASP A 73 -4.29 53.72 -22.12
C ASP A 73 -4.30 55.23 -21.88
N SER A 74 -3.20 55.76 -21.34
CA SER A 74 -3.03 57.20 -21.11
C SER A 74 -2.38 57.93 -22.30
N SER A 75 -1.98 57.22 -23.36
CA SER A 75 -1.23 57.78 -24.51
C SER A 75 0.04 58.54 -24.10
N MET A 76 0.81 57.96 -23.15
CA MET A 76 2.03 58.54 -22.59
C MET A 76 3.26 57.71 -22.95
N ILE A 77 4.36 58.38 -23.27
CA ILE A 77 5.69 57.79 -23.41
C ILE A 77 6.55 58.09 -22.19
N PHE A 78 7.43 57.16 -21.85
CA PHE A 78 8.39 57.26 -20.76
C PHE A 78 9.76 56.89 -21.28
N TRP A 79 10.80 57.66 -20.95
CA TRP A 79 12.17 57.33 -21.35
C TRP A 79 13.17 57.57 -20.24
N THR A 80 14.27 56.84 -20.32
CA THR A 80 15.42 56.99 -19.42
C THR A 80 16.48 57.84 -20.09
N ASP A 81 17.09 58.78 -19.36
CA ASP A 81 18.21 59.58 -19.82
C ASP A 81 19.46 59.33 -18.95
N GLN A 82 20.52 58.80 -19.55
CA GLN A 82 21.74 58.45 -18.81
C GLN A 82 22.62 59.66 -18.47
N ALA A 83 22.53 60.75 -19.22
CA ALA A 83 23.40 61.91 -19.00
C ALA A 83 23.02 62.64 -17.70
N HIS A 84 21.73 62.58 -17.31
CA HIS A 84 21.22 63.27 -16.13
C HIS A 84 20.66 62.32 -15.07
N GLY A 85 20.57 61.03 -15.36
CA GLY A 85 20.02 60.03 -14.44
C GLY A 85 18.54 60.24 -14.19
N THR A 86 17.76 60.57 -15.24
CA THR A 86 16.33 60.90 -15.11
C THR A 86 15.45 59.88 -15.81
N VAL A 87 14.22 59.75 -15.31
CA VAL A 87 13.10 59.16 -16.05
C VAL A 87 12.15 60.31 -16.36
N SER A 88 11.87 60.50 -17.64
CA SER A 88 11.00 61.56 -18.12
C SER A 88 9.80 60.97 -18.85
N THR A 89 8.72 61.74 -18.92
CA THR A 89 7.50 61.37 -19.63
C THR A 89 7.02 62.51 -20.52
N ALA A 90 6.23 62.20 -21.54
CA ALA A 90 5.50 63.13 -22.39
C ALA A 90 4.32 62.38 -23.03
N THR A 91 3.37 63.10 -23.61
CA THR A 91 2.34 62.48 -24.46
C THR A 91 2.93 61.84 -25.72
N TYR A 92 2.16 61.01 -26.43
CA TYR A 92 2.56 60.42 -27.73
C TYR A 92 2.93 61.47 -28.80
N GLU A 93 2.44 62.70 -28.68
CA GLU A 93 2.78 63.83 -29.55
C GLU A 93 3.95 64.67 -28.99
N GLY A 94 4.60 64.22 -27.91
CA GLY A 94 5.75 64.86 -27.28
C GLY A 94 5.42 66.13 -26.49
N LYS A 95 4.15 66.37 -26.16
CA LYS A 95 3.69 67.50 -25.35
C LYS A 95 3.85 67.23 -23.85
N GLU A 96 4.02 68.31 -23.09
CA GLU A 96 4.09 68.35 -21.62
C GLU A 96 5.19 67.44 -21.03
N PRO A 97 6.47 67.61 -21.43
CA PRO A 97 7.53 66.79 -20.89
C PRO A 97 7.76 67.05 -19.40
N LEU A 98 7.82 65.99 -18.61
CA LEU A 98 8.02 66.06 -17.17
C LEU A 98 9.09 65.04 -16.74
N VAL A 99 10.04 65.47 -15.90
CA VAL A 99 10.89 64.52 -15.16
C VAL A 99 10.07 63.97 -14.01
N ILE A 100 9.74 62.68 -14.09
CA ILE A 100 8.88 62.00 -13.09
C ILE A 100 9.69 61.30 -12.01
N ASN A 101 10.96 61.00 -12.26
CA ASN A 101 11.86 60.45 -11.26
C ASN A 101 13.29 60.91 -11.51
N TRP A 102 13.97 61.32 -10.45
CA TRP A 102 15.38 61.72 -10.48
C TRP A 102 16.18 60.92 -9.45
N PRO A 103 16.62 59.69 -9.79
CA PRO A 103 17.51 58.89 -8.95
C PRO A 103 18.90 59.51 -8.67
N GLY A 104 19.15 60.73 -9.16
CA GLY A 104 20.36 61.52 -8.93
C GLY A 104 21.36 61.44 -10.09
N PRO A 105 22.27 62.44 -10.23
CA PRO A 105 23.18 62.58 -11.39
C PRO A 105 24.26 61.49 -11.50
N LYS A 106 24.36 60.58 -10.52
CA LYS A 106 25.26 59.41 -10.55
C LYS A 106 24.57 58.12 -11.03
N SER A 107 23.26 58.17 -11.29
CA SER A 107 22.51 57.01 -11.80
C SER A 107 22.51 57.00 -13.34
N ALA A 108 22.63 55.81 -13.95
CA ALA A 108 22.65 55.64 -15.40
C ALA A 108 21.53 54.68 -15.85
N PRO A 109 20.26 55.11 -15.78
CA PRO A 109 19.12 54.24 -16.08
C PRO A 109 19.16 53.78 -17.55
N ARG A 110 18.98 52.47 -17.77
CA ARG A 110 19.04 51.84 -19.10
C ARG A 110 17.66 51.40 -19.57
N GLY A 111 17.25 50.20 -19.16
CA GLY A 111 15.94 49.65 -19.50
C GLY A 111 14.84 50.29 -18.67
N ILE A 112 13.66 50.40 -19.27
CA ILE A 112 12.40 50.74 -18.62
C ILE A 112 11.34 49.86 -19.26
N ALA A 113 10.43 49.34 -18.45
CA ALA A 113 9.26 48.60 -18.89
C ALA A 113 8.05 49.15 -18.15
N PHE A 114 6.91 49.21 -18.82
CA PHE A 114 5.65 49.62 -18.23
C PHE A 114 4.91 48.37 -17.78
N ASP A 115 4.55 48.30 -16.50
CA ASP A 115 3.67 47.27 -15.96
C ASP A 115 2.33 47.94 -15.67
N ASN A 116 1.30 47.60 -16.45
CA ASN A 116 -0.02 48.21 -16.33
C ASN A 116 -0.84 47.62 -15.15
N GLY A 117 -0.25 46.73 -14.33
CA GLY A 117 -0.96 46.06 -13.22
C GLY A 117 -2.19 45.25 -13.65
N GLY A 118 -2.39 45.08 -14.97
CA GLY A 118 -3.48 44.34 -15.55
C GLY A 118 -3.23 42.87 -15.32
N THR A 119 -3.99 42.29 -14.39
CA THR A 119 -4.31 40.86 -14.45
C THR A 119 -5.21 40.67 -15.66
N TYR A 120 -4.62 40.59 -16.86
CA TYR A 120 -5.36 40.05 -17.99
C TYR A 120 -5.84 38.66 -17.56
N PRO A 121 -7.16 38.37 -17.58
CA PRO A 121 -7.58 36.99 -17.52
C PRO A 121 -7.07 36.37 -18.82
N LYS A 122 -5.91 35.71 -18.77
CA LYS A 122 -5.45 34.87 -19.87
C LYS A 122 -6.43 33.71 -19.98
N THR A 123 -7.47 33.88 -20.78
CA THR A 123 -8.28 32.77 -21.30
C THR A 123 -7.49 31.90 -22.27
N TYR A 124 -6.24 32.27 -22.57
CA TYR A 124 -5.34 31.56 -23.46
C TYR A 124 -3.92 31.57 -22.88
N TYR A 125 -3.42 30.38 -22.56
CA TYR A 125 -2.01 30.14 -22.27
C TYR A 125 -1.43 29.40 -23.48
N ASP A 126 -0.28 29.88 -23.99
CA ASP A 126 0.48 29.12 -24.98
C ASP A 126 0.78 27.74 -24.41
N CYS A 127 0.57 26.70 -25.22
CA CYS A 127 0.71 25.31 -24.80
C CYS A 127 -0.03 25.01 -23.50
N TYR A 128 -1.21 25.63 -23.32
CA TYR A 128 -2.10 25.47 -22.18
C TYR A 128 -1.44 25.71 -20.81
N GLY A 129 -0.28 26.38 -20.79
CA GLY A 129 0.47 26.66 -19.57
C GLY A 129 1.30 25.49 -19.04
N HIS A 130 1.41 24.39 -19.81
CA HIS A 130 2.13 23.16 -19.45
C HIS A 130 3.23 22.84 -20.46
N GLY A 131 3.91 23.89 -20.92
CA GLY A 131 4.98 23.78 -21.88
C GLY A 131 5.31 25.12 -22.49
N TYR A 132 6.12 25.09 -23.54
CA TYR A 132 6.49 26.28 -24.28
C TYR A 132 6.29 26.08 -25.79
N CYS A 133 5.99 27.19 -26.46
CA CYS A 133 5.80 27.22 -27.90
C CYS A 133 7.18 27.24 -28.58
N ALA A 134 7.45 26.22 -29.39
CA ALA A 134 8.62 26.09 -30.24
C ALA A 134 8.23 26.20 -31.72
N GLY A 135 9.23 26.32 -32.60
CA GLY A 135 9.05 26.36 -34.06
C GLY A 135 9.15 27.76 -34.68
N LEU A 136 8.83 27.83 -35.98
CA LEU A 136 8.83 29.06 -36.79
C LEU A 136 7.39 29.41 -37.18
N GLU A 137 7.19 30.60 -37.77
CA GLU A 137 5.87 31.22 -38.04
C GLU A 137 4.86 30.32 -38.79
N THR A 138 5.32 29.28 -39.50
CA THR A 138 4.47 28.33 -40.25
C THR A 138 4.29 26.97 -39.56
N ASP A 139 4.96 26.71 -38.44
CA ASP A 139 5.03 25.40 -37.78
C ASP A 139 5.22 25.55 -36.27
N PHE A 140 4.28 26.22 -35.61
CA PHE A 140 4.27 26.29 -34.15
C PHE A 140 3.95 24.91 -33.57
N LYS A 141 4.85 24.40 -32.74
CA LYS A 141 4.70 23.14 -32.02
C LYS A 141 4.89 23.38 -30.53
N CYS A 142 4.04 22.77 -29.71
CA CYS A 142 4.26 22.77 -28.28
C CYS A 142 5.28 21.70 -27.89
N GLU A 143 6.27 22.11 -27.10
CA GLU A 143 7.09 21.20 -26.30
C GLU A 143 6.54 21.23 -24.88
N CYS A 144 6.01 20.09 -24.45
CA CYS A 144 5.27 19.96 -23.19
C CYS A 144 6.20 19.67 -22.02
N ASP A 145 5.76 20.09 -20.84
CA ASP A 145 6.37 19.69 -19.57
C ASP A 145 6.15 18.17 -19.35
N ASP A 146 6.99 17.54 -18.53
CA ASP A 146 6.93 16.10 -18.24
C ASP A 146 5.51 15.67 -17.81
N GLY A 147 5.02 14.59 -18.43
CA GLY A 147 3.68 14.07 -18.20
C GLY A 147 2.56 14.78 -18.95
N TYR A 148 2.86 15.77 -19.81
CA TYR A 148 1.90 16.38 -20.73
C TYR A 148 2.23 16.07 -22.19
N PHE A 149 1.21 15.95 -23.04
CA PHE A 149 1.40 15.68 -24.47
C PHE A 149 0.41 16.42 -25.38
N GLY A 150 0.61 16.28 -26.69
CA GLY A 150 -0.19 16.95 -27.72
C GLY A 150 0.14 18.45 -27.79
N ASN A 151 -0.84 19.29 -27.48
CA ASN A 151 -0.67 20.74 -27.28
C ASN A 151 -0.53 21.10 -25.79
N CYS A 152 -0.16 20.11 -24.96
CA CYS A 152 0.03 20.17 -23.52
C CYS A 152 -1.24 20.42 -22.71
N GLN A 153 -2.41 20.09 -23.28
CA GLN A 153 -3.67 20.07 -22.56
C GLN A 153 -4.02 18.69 -21.97
N MET A 154 -3.26 17.65 -22.34
CA MET A 154 -3.51 16.26 -21.97
C MET A 154 -2.35 15.75 -21.11
N LEU A 155 -2.69 14.99 -20.08
CA LEU A 155 -1.79 14.28 -19.19
C LEU A 155 -1.60 12.84 -19.66
N GLU A 156 -0.35 12.37 -19.62
CA GLU A 156 0.00 10.96 -19.80
C GLU A 156 -0.53 10.15 -18.61
N CYS A 157 -1.09 8.97 -18.89
CA CYS A 157 -1.48 8.04 -17.84
C CYS A 157 -0.29 7.19 -17.38
N PRO A 158 -0.33 6.69 -16.14
CA PRO A 158 0.69 5.76 -15.67
C PRO A 158 0.71 4.49 -16.52
N THR A 159 1.92 3.97 -16.70
CA THR A 159 2.14 2.67 -17.33
C THR A 159 2.40 1.62 -16.27
N GLY A 160 2.10 0.38 -16.62
CA GLY A 160 2.55 -0.80 -15.88
C GLY A 160 2.63 -1.99 -16.82
N PRO A 161 3.16 -3.13 -16.37
CA PRO A 161 3.25 -4.34 -17.18
C PRO A 161 1.89 -4.71 -17.76
N ALA A 162 1.80 -4.93 -19.07
CA ALA A 162 0.54 -5.25 -19.71
C ALA A 162 -0.06 -6.56 -19.17
N TRP A 163 -1.39 -6.60 -18.97
CA TRP A 163 -2.09 -7.87 -18.72
C TRP A 163 -2.11 -8.75 -19.96
N PHE A 164 -2.25 -8.11 -21.12
CA PHE A 164 -2.25 -8.75 -22.43
C PHE A 164 -1.46 -7.87 -23.40
N ASP A 165 -0.45 -8.44 -24.05
CA ASP A 165 0.28 -7.85 -25.17
C ASP A 165 0.69 -8.92 -26.18
N GLU A 166 1.04 -8.47 -27.39
CA GLU A 166 1.62 -9.36 -28.39
C GLU A 166 3.09 -9.59 -28.04
N ALA A 167 3.47 -10.85 -27.85
CA ALA A 167 4.86 -11.21 -27.54
C ALA A 167 5.79 -10.78 -28.67
N ILE A 168 6.84 -10.04 -28.34
CA ILE A 168 7.75 -9.46 -29.33
C ILE A 168 8.90 -10.43 -29.63
N MET A 169 9.30 -11.25 -28.66
CA MET A 169 10.33 -12.29 -28.78
C MET A 169 10.10 -13.45 -27.78
N ASN A 170 10.97 -14.47 -27.85
CA ASN A 170 10.95 -15.58 -26.90
C ASN A 170 11.17 -15.06 -25.46
N ASN A 171 10.23 -15.38 -24.57
CA ASN A 171 10.22 -14.92 -23.17
C ASN A 171 10.14 -13.39 -23.02
N ASP A 172 9.59 -12.68 -24.00
CA ASP A 172 9.41 -11.23 -23.99
C ASP A 172 7.94 -10.88 -24.31
N ALA A 173 7.20 -10.65 -23.24
CA ALA A 173 5.79 -10.26 -23.17
C ALA A 173 5.56 -9.49 -21.85
N HIS A 174 4.38 -8.93 -21.68
CA HIS A 174 3.98 -8.06 -20.56
C HIS A 174 4.80 -6.76 -20.47
N ASN A 175 5.08 -6.16 -21.62
CA ASN A 175 5.76 -4.87 -21.71
C ASN A 175 4.95 -3.73 -21.05
N GLU A 176 5.62 -2.65 -20.68
CA GLU A 176 4.97 -1.46 -20.12
C GLU A 176 3.91 -0.91 -21.09
N ALA A 177 2.69 -0.77 -20.59
CA ALA A 177 1.56 -0.26 -21.35
C ALA A 177 0.76 0.74 -20.51
N GLU A 178 0.21 1.75 -21.20
CA GLU A 178 -0.72 2.71 -20.61
C GLU A 178 -1.89 1.96 -19.97
N CYS A 179 -2.13 2.24 -18.69
CA CYS A 179 -3.14 1.54 -17.90
C CYS A 179 -3.03 0.00 -17.99
N SER A 180 -1.81 -0.52 -18.16
CA SER A 180 -1.50 -1.97 -18.23
C SER A 180 -2.37 -2.75 -19.22
N ASN A 181 -2.89 -2.09 -20.26
CA ASN A 181 -3.93 -2.63 -21.15
C ASN A 181 -5.18 -3.17 -20.43
N MET A 182 -5.45 -2.67 -19.22
CA MET A 182 -6.53 -3.10 -18.33
C MET A 182 -7.31 -1.92 -17.73
N GLY A 183 -7.36 -0.83 -18.47
CA GLY A 183 -8.17 0.31 -18.15
C GLY A 183 -8.23 1.25 -19.34
N THR A 184 -9.01 2.32 -19.17
CA THR A 184 -9.05 3.43 -20.13
C THR A 184 -8.39 4.65 -19.49
N CYS A 185 -7.45 5.29 -20.20
CA CYS A 185 -6.84 6.52 -19.73
C CYS A 185 -7.81 7.71 -19.84
N GLU A 186 -8.00 8.46 -18.74
CA GLU A 186 -8.63 9.78 -18.76
C GLU A 186 -7.56 10.86 -18.87
N TYR A 187 -7.21 11.21 -20.11
CA TYR A 187 -6.14 12.14 -20.45
C TYR A 187 -6.31 13.56 -19.88
N LYS A 188 -7.50 13.97 -19.41
CA LYS A 188 -7.63 15.26 -18.71
C LYS A 188 -7.09 15.23 -17.28
N THR A 189 -6.99 14.04 -16.70
CA THR A 189 -6.58 13.83 -15.31
C THR A 189 -5.28 13.05 -15.19
N GLY A 190 -4.87 12.33 -16.24
CA GLY A 190 -3.72 11.43 -16.21
C GLY A 190 -3.97 10.20 -15.33
N THR A 191 -5.24 9.81 -15.15
CA THR A 191 -5.62 8.66 -14.31
C THR A 191 -6.25 7.56 -15.15
N CYS A 192 -5.97 6.32 -14.77
CA CYS A 192 -6.55 5.14 -15.40
C CYS A 192 -7.89 4.77 -14.75
N ALA A 193 -8.94 4.69 -15.57
CA ALA A 193 -10.20 4.07 -15.17
C ALA A 193 -10.08 2.54 -15.39
N CYS A 194 -9.82 1.80 -14.32
CA CYS A 194 -9.61 0.36 -14.38
C CYS A 194 -10.89 -0.41 -14.68
N ASN A 195 -10.74 -1.52 -15.42
CA ASN A 195 -11.82 -2.46 -15.64
C ASN A 195 -12.16 -3.21 -14.34
N ASP A 196 -13.39 -3.72 -14.24
CA ASP A 196 -13.85 -4.46 -13.07
C ASP A 196 -12.91 -5.61 -12.70
N GLY A 197 -12.53 -5.67 -11.42
CA GLY A 197 -11.59 -6.66 -10.90
C GLY A 197 -10.12 -6.28 -11.03
N PHE A 198 -9.81 -5.06 -11.46
CA PHE A 198 -8.44 -4.55 -11.54
C PHE A 198 -8.31 -3.19 -10.85
N GLU A 199 -7.13 -2.96 -10.29
CA GLU A 199 -6.80 -1.75 -9.54
C GLU A 199 -5.30 -1.46 -9.62
N GLY A 200 -4.86 -0.43 -8.92
CA GLY A 200 -3.52 0.15 -9.06
C GLY A 200 -3.57 1.44 -9.86
N ALA A 201 -2.45 2.16 -9.90
CA ALA A 201 -2.40 3.44 -10.60
C ALA A 201 -2.59 3.25 -12.12
N ALA A 202 -2.03 2.16 -12.64
CA ALA A 202 -2.09 1.75 -14.03
C ALA A 202 -2.97 0.50 -14.23
N CYS A 203 -3.83 0.13 -13.27
CA CYS A 203 -4.63 -1.12 -13.38
C CYS A 203 -3.75 -2.39 -13.48
N GLU A 204 -2.54 -2.31 -12.92
CA GLU A 204 -1.49 -3.31 -13.05
C GLU A 204 -1.71 -4.56 -12.19
N ARG A 205 -2.64 -4.50 -11.23
CA ARG A 205 -2.95 -5.60 -10.32
C ARG A 205 -4.44 -5.96 -10.30
N MET A 206 -4.71 -7.24 -10.04
CA MET A 206 -6.06 -7.74 -9.83
C MET A 206 -6.54 -7.33 -8.45
N SER A 207 -7.78 -6.87 -8.33
CA SER A 207 -8.40 -6.57 -7.04
C SER A 207 -8.72 -7.86 -6.29
N CYS A 208 -8.55 -7.84 -4.97
CA CYS A 208 -9.11 -8.90 -4.13
C CYS A 208 -10.64 -8.81 -4.09
N PRO A 209 -11.34 -9.94 -3.87
CA PRO A 209 -12.78 -9.93 -3.73
C PRO A 209 -13.22 -9.12 -2.52
N THR A 210 -14.40 -8.52 -2.65
CA THR A 210 -15.07 -7.73 -1.61
C THR A 210 -16.47 -8.29 -1.35
N ASP A 211 -16.94 -8.16 -0.12
CA ASP A 211 -18.34 -8.47 0.22
C ASP A 211 -19.30 -7.36 -0.30
N GLU A 212 -20.60 -7.53 -0.05
CA GLU A 212 -21.62 -6.54 -0.46
C GLU A 212 -21.44 -5.16 0.22
N LEU A 213 -20.65 -5.08 1.29
CA LEU A 213 -20.35 -3.85 2.03
C LEU A 213 -19.02 -3.21 1.60
N GLY A 214 -18.28 -3.84 0.67
CA GLY A 214 -16.98 -3.37 0.21
C GLY A 214 -15.80 -3.79 1.10
N ASN A 215 -15.99 -4.71 2.04
CA ASN A 215 -14.89 -5.23 2.86
C ASN A 215 -14.06 -6.21 2.04
N VAL A 216 -12.78 -5.88 1.84
CA VAL A 216 -11.82 -6.77 1.18
C VAL A 216 -11.68 -8.06 1.97
N CYS A 217 -11.74 -9.19 1.28
CA CYS A 217 -11.70 -10.53 1.89
C CYS A 217 -12.77 -10.72 2.97
N SER A 218 -13.97 -10.15 2.76
CA SER A 218 -15.09 -10.15 3.71
C SER A 218 -14.72 -9.63 5.12
N GLY A 219 -13.59 -8.90 5.26
CA GLY A 219 -13.04 -8.49 6.55
C GLY A 219 -12.40 -9.63 7.38
N HIS A 220 -12.11 -10.77 6.76
CA HIS A 220 -11.66 -12.01 7.41
C HIS A 220 -10.41 -12.61 6.75
N GLY A 221 -9.59 -11.76 6.15
CA GLY A 221 -8.33 -12.18 5.56
C GLY A 221 -7.51 -11.00 5.05
N GLN A 222 -6.35 -11.33 4.51
CA GLN A 222 -5.40 -10.38 3.92
C GLN A 222 -5.41 -10.50 2.41
N CYS A 223 -5.48 -9.36 1.72
CA CYS A 223 -5.30 -9.28 0.29
C CYS A 223 -3.80 -9.28 -0.04
N LEU A 224 -3.30 -10.38 -0.61
CA LEU A 224 -1.88 -10.57 -0.90
C LEU A 224 -1.66 -10.99 -2.35
N SER A 225 -0.51 -10.62 -2.91
CA SER A 225 -0.07 -11.13 -4.21
C SER A 225 0.20 -12.63 -4.13
N MET A 226 0.26 -13.30 -5.28
CA MET A 226 0.62 -14.71 -5.32
C MET A 226 2.01 -15.00 -4.77
N ALA A 227 2.96 -14.08 -4.98
CA ALA A 227 4.30 -14.17 -4.39
C ALA A 227 4.27 -14.12 -2.86
N ASP A 228 3.48 -13.22 -2.28
CA ASP A 228 3.41 -13.05 -0.82
C ASP A 228 2.57 -14.14 -0.15
N ALA A 229 1.45 -14.54 -0.76
CA ALA A 229 0.64 -15.66 -0.29
C ALA A 229 1.47 -16.97 -0.26
N ALA A 230 2.32 -17.20 -1.26
CA ALA A 230 3.19 -18.37 -1.31
C ALA A 230 4.16 -18.46 -0.12
N LYS A 231 4.65 -17.32 0.38
CA LYS A 231 5.53 -17.26 1.57
C LYS A 231 4.81 -17.66 2.86
N LEU A 232 3.47 -17.58 2.88
CA LEU A 232 2.64 -17.97 4.03
C LEU A 232 2.21 -19.44 4.00
N THR A 233 2.68 -20.23 3.02
CA THR A 233 2.37 -21.66 2.92
C THR A 233 2.76 -22.38 4.21
N ARG A 234 1.87 -23.27 4.69
CA ARG A 234 2.08 -24.07 5.88
C ARG A 234 2.00 -25.56 5.58
N THR A 235 2.91 -26.34 6.15
CA THR A 235 2.86 -27.80 6.16
C THR A 235 2.68 -28.27 7.59
N ASN A 236 1.59 -28.99 7.87
CA ASN A 236 1.21 -29.39 9.24
C ASN A 236 1.18 -28.20 10.22
N GLY A 237 0.70 -27.05 9.75
CA GLY A 237 0.61 -25.79 10.48
C GLY A 237 1.93 -25.03 10.67
N VAL A 238 3.08 -25.62 10.33
CA VAL A 238 4.39 -24.94 10.37
C VAL A 238 4.58 -24.14 9.09
N LEU A 239 5.02 -22.89 9.19
CA LEU A 239 5.41 -22.10 8.01
C LEU A 239 6.49 -22.82 7.22
N THR A 240 6.18 -23.14 5.97
CA THR A 240 7.08 -23.72 4.97
C THR A 240 7.01 -22.82 3.73
N PRO A 241 7.65 -21.64 3.77
CA PRO A 241 7.57 -20.67 2.68
C PRO A 241 8.01 -21.29 1.36
N ILE A 242 7.22 -21.08 0.31
CA ILE A 242 7.58 -21.45 -1.06
C ILE A 242 7.60 -20.20 -1.93
N SER A 243 8.33 -20.26 -3.04
CA SER A 243 8.35 -19.19 -4.04
C SER A 243 7.38 -19.52 -5.16
N TYR A 244 6.52 -18.57 -5.51
CA TYR A 244 5.60 -18.70 -6.64
C TYR A 244 6.34 -18.55 -7.99
N GLY A 245 6.06 -19.43 -8.95
CA GLY A 245 6.45 -19.20 -10.34
C GLY A 245 7.80 -19.75 -10.82
N GLY A 246 8.44 -20.69 -10.12
CA GLY A 246 9.75 -21.21 -10.56
C GLY A 246 10.05 -22.64 -10.16
N PHE A 247 10.80 -23.32 -11.02
CA PHE A 247 11.29 -24.69 -10.79
C PHE A 247 12.37 -24.76 -9.71
N ASN A 248 13.04 -23.64 -9.43
CA ASN A 248 14.02 -23.49 -8.38
C ASN A 248 13.46 -22.52 -7.34
N MET A 249 13.12 -23.01 -6.15
CA MET A 249 12.39 -22.30 -5.09
C MET A 249 13.09 -21.04 -4.55
N SER A 250 14.25 -20.68 -5.10
CA SER A 250 15.12 -19.58 -4.67
C SER A 250 15.13 -18.37 -5.60
N ASN A 251 14.61 -18.44 -6.84
CA ASN A 251 14.50 -17.30 -7.75
C ASN A 251 13.46 -17.58 -8.85
N ALA A 252 12.22 -17.25 -8.55
CA ALA A 252 11.06 -17.44 -9.41
C ALA A 252 10.40 -16.08 -9.65
N THR A 253 10.33 -15.65 -10.91
CA THR A 253 9.62 -14.42 -11.29
C THR A 253 8.62 -14.79 -12.38
N ALA A 254 7.56 -15.48 -12.00
CA ALA A 254 6.41 -15.53 -12.90
C ALA A 254 5.86 -14.09 -13.01
N TRP A 255 5.51 -13.67 -14.21
CA TRP A 255 5.10 -12.30 -14.51
C TRP A 255 3.87 -11.86 -13.70
N ASP A 256 3.05 -12.83 -13.28
CA ASP A 256 1.83 -12.69 -12.52
C ASP A 256 2.02 -12.73 -11.00
N ALA A 257 3.24 -13.00 -10.52
CA ALA A 257 3.55 -13.19 -9.11
C ALA A 257 3.14 -12.00 -8.23
N ASP A 258 3.35 -10.78 -8.74
CA ASP A 258 3.01 -9.51 -8.07
C ASP A 258 1.82 -8.78 -8.73
N LYS A 259 1.10 -9.46 -9.64
CA LYS A 259 -0.07 -8.89 -10.35
C LYS A 259 -1.38 -9.54 -9.95
N ILE A 260 -1.37 -10.84 -9.67
CA ILE A 260 -2.56 -11.57 -9.20
C ILE A 260 -2.60 -11.50 -7.68
N PHE A 261 -3.70 -10.97 -7.16
CA PHE A 261 -3.96 -10.91 -5.73
C PHE A 261 -5.13 -11.82 -5.36
N GLY A 262 -5.08 -12.35 -4.15
CA GLY A 262 -6.14 -13.16 -3.58
C GLY A 262 -6.20 -13.02 -2.07
N CYS A 263 -7.26 -13.58 -1.49
CA CYS A 263 -7.44 -13.54 -0.05
C CYS A 263 -6.74 -14.71 0.64
N VAL A 264 -5.88 -14.39 1.61
CA VAL A 264 -5.37 -15.35 2.59
C VAL A 264 -6.19 -15.18 3.85
N CYS A 265 -7.04 -16.18 4.15
CA CYS A 265 -8.01 -16.09 5.22
C CYS A 265 -7.40 -16.21 6.62
N ASP A 266 -8.00 -15.50 7.56
CA ASP A 266 -7.60 -15.53 8.96
C ASP A 266 -7.90 -16.91 9.57
N SER A 267 -6.90 -17.49 10.22
CA SER A 267 -7.11 -18.64 11.09
C SER A 267 -7.54 -18.16 12.48
N LYS A 268 -8.59 -18.77 13.02
CA LYS A 268 -9.06 -18.51 14.39
C LYS A 268 -8.36 -19.42 15.41
N GLY A 269 -7.82 -20.54 14.94
CA GLY A 269 -7.08 -21.48 15.77
C GLY A 269 -7.96 -22.05 16.88
N TYR A 270 -7.40 -22.15 18.08
CA TYR A 270 -8.10 -22.57 19.28
C TYR A 270 -8.18 -21.39 20.25
N GLN A 271 -9.34 -21.18 20.87
CA GLN A 271 -9.49 -20.16 21.92
C GLN A 271 -10.15 -20.76 23.16
N LEU A 272 -9.65 -20.31 24.33
CA LEU A 272 -10.09 -20.53 25.72
C LEU A 272 -9.45 -21.73 26.46
N PRO A 273 -8.81 -21.49 27.63
CA PRO A 273 -8.51 -22.54 28.60
C PRO A 273 -9.83 -23.13 29.13
N GLY A 274 -10.04 -24.44 28.94
CA GLY A 274 -11.15 -25.18 29.55
C GLY A 274 -12.34 -25.49 28.63
N GLN A 275 -12.41 -24.93 27.42
CA GLN A 275 -13.36 -25.37 26.39
C GLN A 275 -12.58 -25.99 25.21
N LEU A 276 -12.85 -27.26 24.89
CA LEU A 276 -12.27 -27.93 23.72
C LEU A 276 -12.99 -27.42 22.48
N ALA A 277 -12.57 -26.33 21.85
CA ALA A 277 -13.15 -25.94 20.58
C ALA A 277 -12.06 -25.49 19.60
N ASN A 278 -11.82 -26.34 18.60
CA ASN A 278 -11.24 -25.93 17.33
C ASN A 278 -12.16 -24.84 16.77
N LEU A 279 -11.73 -23.57 16.80
CA LEU A 279 -12.54 -22.52 16.19
C LEU A 279 -12.46 -22.69 14.67
N SER A 280 -13.61 -22.59 14.03
CA SER A 280 -13.71 -22.57 12.59
C SER A 280 -12.87 -21.46 11.98
N ASP A 281 -11.90 -21.86 11.15
CA ASP A 281 -11.10 -20.94 10.34
C ASP A 281 -11.95 -20.36 9.22
N TRP A 282 -11.62 -19.14 8.80
CA TRP A 282 -12.22 -18.57 7.59
C TRP A 282 -11.63 -19.21 6.35
N THR A 283 -12.47 -19.37 5.33
CA THR A 283 -12.13 -20.06 4.08
C THR A 283 -13.00 -19.56 2.93
N GLY A 284 -12.79 -20.12 1.74
CA GLY A 284 -13.38 -19.63 0.49
C GLY A 284 -12.47 -18.62 -0.19
N TYR A 285 -12.85 -18.23 -1.41
CA TYR A 285 -12.04 -17.33 -2.24
C TYR A 285 -11.99 -15.89 -1.68
N ASP A 286 -13.01 -15.50 -0.92
CA ASP A 286 -13.23 -14.18 -0.33
C ASP A 286 -13.29 -14.21 1.20
N CYS A 287 -12.93 -15.34 1.82
CA CYS A 287 -12.98 -15.57 3.27
C CYS A 287 -14.37 -15.39 3.91
N SER A 288 -15.45 -15.53 3.12
CA SER A 288 -16.83 -15.45 3.63
C SER A 288 -17.33 -16.74 4.29
N ARG A 289 -16.62 -17.87 4.09
CA ARG A 289 -17.02 -19.20 4.55
C ARG A 289 -16.16 -19.66 5.72
N ARG A 290 -16.60 -20.71 6.40
CA ARG A 290 -15.95 -21.27 7.58
C ARG A 290 -15.68 -22.75 7.41
N THR A 291 -14.54 -23.21 7.92
CA THR A 291 -14.29 -24.65 8.09
C THR A 291 -15.09 -25.18 9.27
N CYS A 292 -15.41 -26.48 9.25
CA CYS A 292 -16.04 -27.11 10.40
C CYS A 292 -15.05 -27.91 11.24
N PRO A 293 -15.31 -28.08 12.55
CA PRO A 293 -14.50 -28.91 13.41
C PRO A 293 -14.31 -30.32 12.85
N SER A 294 -13.07 -30.77 12.90
CA SER A 294 -12.67 -32.11 12.48
C SER A 294 -12.61 -33.05 13.68
N GLY A 295 -12.95 -34.32 13.46
CA GLY A 295 -13.01 -35.35 14.48
C GLY A 295 -12.65 -36.74 13.97
N THR A 296 -12.43 -37.68 14.89
CA THR A 296 -12.19 -39.08 14.53
C THR A 296 -13.50 -39.84 14.44
N LYS A 297 -13.65 -40.67 13.41
CA LYS A 297 -14.84 -41.50 13.24
C LYS A 297 -14.82 -42.70 14.20
N ARG A 298 -15.95 -42.93 14.86
CA ARG A 298 -16.18 -44.10 15.75
C ARG A 298 -16.28 -45.45 15.02
N SER A 299 -16.63 -45.45 13.74
CA SER A 299 -17.24 -46.64 13.14
C SER A 299 -16.25 -47.79 12.88
N ASN A 300 -16.50 -48.91 13.58
CA ASN A 300 -16.60 -50.26 13.04
C ASN A 300 -16.06 -50.38 11.61
N VAL A 301 -14.77 -50.55 11.53
CA VAL A 301 -14.15 -51.06 10.33
C VAL A 301 -14.55 -52.53 10.24
N GLY A 302 -14.80 -53.04 9.03
CA GLY A 302 -15.11 -54.45 8.82
C GLY A 302 -14.08 -55.36 9.52
N PRO A 303 -14.37 -56.67 9.67
CA PRO A 303 -13.52 -57.58 10.44
C PRO A 303 -12.07 -57.46 9.95
N GLY A 304 -11.20 -56.88 10.79
CA GLY A 304 -9.77 -56.71 10.50
C GLY A 304 -9.25 -55.29 10.24
N GLN A 305 -10.01 -54.20 10.43
CA GLN A 305 -9.35 -52.89 10.61
C GLN A 305 -9.58 -52.29 12.00
N ASN A 306 -8.51 -51.70 12.52
CA ASN A 306 -8.38 -51.24 13.89
C ASN A 306 -9.33 -50.05 14.12
N ASN A 307 -10.10 -50.08 15.21
CA ASN A 307 -10.90 -48.95 15.67
C ASN A 307 -10.06 -47.67 15.65
N ALA A 308 -10.58 -46.57 15.12
CA ALA A 308 -9.87 -45.28 15.15
C ALA A 308 -9.62 -44.77 16.59
N TYR A 309 -10.24 -45.38 17.62
CA TYR A 309 -9.91 -45.12 19.03
C TYR A 309 -8.71 -45.93 19.55
N ASN A 310 -8.30 -47.00 18.85
CA ASN A 310 -7.01 -47.68 19.11
C ASN A 310 -5.82 -46.92 18.49
N SER A 311 -6.05 -45.74 17.93
CA SER A 311 -5.01 -44.84 17.47
C SER A 311 -4.60 -43.88 18.57
N SER A 312 -3.31 -43.59 18.64
CA SER A 312 -2.66 -42.77 19.65
C SER A 312 -2.87 -41.28 19.39
N PHE A 313 -3.01 -40.52 20.47
CA PHE A 313 -2.68 -39.09 20.45
C PHE A 313 -1.16 -38.91 20.36
N GLU A 314 -0.73 -37.78 19.81
CA GLU A 314 0.65 -37.35 19.84
C GLU A 314 1.13 -37.14 21.29
N ILE A 315 2.31 -37.65 21.61
CA ILE A 315 3.00 -37.37 22.87
C ILE A 315 4.45 -36.98 22.57
N GLN A 316 4.78 -35.75 22.92
CA GLN A 316 6.15 -35.24 22.90
C GLN A 316 6.63 -35.08 24.34
N ASN A 317 7.79 -35.65 24.64
CA ASN A 317 8.41 -35.55 25.96
C ASN A 317 9.47 -34.46 25.95
N MET A 318 9.66 -33.82 27.10
CA MET A 318 10.76 -32.90 27.32
C MET A 318 11.44 -33.12 28.67
N THR A 319 12.70 -32.74 28.72
CA THR A 319 13.47 -32.58 29.97
C THR A 319 13.98 -31.17 30.06
N CYS A 320 13.91 -30.58 31.26
CA CYS A 320 14.51 -29.29 31.56
C CYS A 320 15.52 -29.43 32.71
N THR A 321 16.77 -29.03 32.49
CA THR A 321 17.87 -29.13 33.47
C THR A 321 18.14 -27.82 34.21
N ALA A 322 17.30 -26.82 34.02
CA ALA A 322 17.58 -25.46 34.47
C ALA A 322 17.43 -25.27 35.99
N THR A 323 18.30 -24.41 36.53
CA THR A 323 18.30 -23.98 37.93
C THR A 323 17.64 -22.62 38.15
N SER A 324 17.65 -21.77 37.12
CA SER A 324 17.07 -20.43 37.12
C SER A 324 16.80 -19.95 35.69
N GLY A 325 16.08 -18.84 35.56
CA GLY A 325 15.77 -18.20 34.29
C GLY A 325 14.41 -18.58 33.72
N THR A 326 14.20 -18.24 32.46
CA THR A 326 12.96 -18.55 31.72
C THR A 326 13.27 -19.11 30.33
N PHE A 327 12.37 -19.93 29.82
CA PHE A 327 12.38 -20.39 28.44
C PHE A 327 11.03 -20.15 27.78
N THR A 328 10.96 -20.30 26.47
CA THR A 328 9.69 -20.33 25.73
C THR A 328 9.61 -21.62 24.95
N LEU A 329 8.37 -22.10 24.73
CA LEU A 329 8.09 -23.20 23.82
C LEU A 329 7.40 -22.64 22.59
N SER A 330 7.71 -23.19 21.42
CA SER A 330 7.06 -22.80 20.17
C SER A 330 6.39 -23.98 19.49
N PHE A 331 5.20 -23.75 18.95
CA PHE A 331 4.42 -24.69 18.16
C PHE A 331 3.80 -23.98 16.96
N ARG A 332 3.96 -24.53 15.75
CA ARG A 332 3.38 -23.98 14.51
C ARG A 332 3.63 -22.47 14.30
N SER A 333 4.84 -22.04 14.65
CA SER A 333 5.34 -20.65 14.56
C SER A 333 4.77 -19.65 15.57
N GLU A 334 4.01 -20.10 16.57
CA GLU A 334 3.67 -19.30 17.76
C GLU A 334 4.54 -19.71 18.94
N SER A 335 4.86 -18.77 19.82
CA SER A 335 5.69 -18.99 21.02
C SER A 335 4.92 -18.61 22.27
N THR A 336 5.05 -19.41 23.32
CA THR A 336 4.43 -19.10 24.61
C THR A 336 5.04 -17.83 25.19
N GLU A 337 4.29 -17.17 26.08
CA GLU A 337 4.90 -16.26 27.04
C GLU A 337 5.99 -16.98 27.87
N PRO A 338 6.97 -16.26 28.46
CA PRO A 338 8.07 -16.86 29.21
C PRO A 338 7.59 -17.81 30.32
N ILE A 339 8.14 -19.03 30.30
CA ILE A 339 7.92 -20.09 31.30
C ILE A 339 9.13 -20.08 32.24
N ALA A 340 8.87 -19.85 33.53
CA ALA A 340 9.93 -19.87 34.54
C ALA A 340 10.49 -21.27 34.76
N SER A 341 11.78 -21.37 35.10
CA SER A 341 12.43 -22.66 35.39
C SER A 341 11.76 -23.43 36.54
N ASN A 342 11.08 -22.74 37.45
CA ASN A 342 10.32 -23.33 38.56
C ASN A 342 8.81 -23.42 38.29
N ALA A 343 8.37 -23.27 37.04
CA ALA A 343 6.95 -23.31 36.69
C ALA A 343 6.34 -24.67 37.02
N THR A 344 5.10 -24.66 37.51
CA THR A 344 4.34 -25.89 37.78
C THR A 344 3.78 -26.48 36.48
N LYS A 345 3.33 -27.74 36.52
CA LYS A 345 2.58 -28.34 35.38
C LYS A 345 1.36 -27.52 34.95
N ALA A 346 0.72 -26.81 35.88
CA ALA A 346 -0.48 -26.03 35.60
C ALA A 346 -0.11 -24.78 34.79
N ILE A 347 1.00 -24.12 35.16
CA ILE A 347 1.52 -22.98 34.41
C ILE A 347 1.99 -23.43 33.02
N LEU A 348 2.71 -24.54 32.90
CA LEU A 348 3.11 -25.06 31.59
C LEU A 348 1.90 -25.38 30.70
N LYS A 349 0.89 -26.07 31.25
CA LYS A 349 -0.36 -26.35 30.54
C LYS A 349 -1.02 -25.05 30.07
N GLN A 350 -1.20 -24.09 30.98
CA GLN A 350 -1.79 -22.79 30.66
C GLN A 350 -1.03 -22.09 29.54
N ARG A 351 0.30 -22.02 29.61
CA ARG A 351 1.15 -21.34 28.61
C ARG A 351 1.05 -21.96 27.23
N LEU A 352 0.94 -23.29 27.15
CA LEU A 352 0.73 -23.98 25.88
C LEU A 352 -0.67 -23.72 25.31
N GLU A 353 -1.70 -23.73 26.15
CA GLU A 353 -3.11 -23.51 25.76
C GLU A 353 -3.46 -22.03 25.54
N GLU A 354 -2.53 -21.11 25.82
CA GLU A 354 -2.61 -19.70 25.43
C GLU A 354 -2.23 -19.47 23.95
N LEU A 355 -1.60 -20.46 23.29
CA LEU A 355 -1.28 -20.39 21.86
C LEU A 355 -2.53 -20.67 21.03
N SER A 356 -2.78 -19.86 20.00
CA SER A 356 -3.91 -20.12 19.10
C SER A 356 -3.70 -21.40 18.28
N THR A 357 -2.47 -21.88 18.19
CA THR A 357 -2.12 -23.11 17.48
C THR A 357 -2.29 -24.39 18.32
N ILE A 358 -2.62 -24.27 19.61
CA ILE A 358 -2.83 -25.39 20.54
C ILE A 358 -4.17 -25.22 21.25
N GLY A 359 -5.06 -26.20 21.12
CA GLY A 359 -6.30 -26.25 21.90
C GLY A 359 -6.07 -26.73 23.32
N GLN A 360 -5.95 -28.04 23.49
CA GLN A 360 -5.76 -28.64 24.79
C GLN A 360 -4.67 -29.69 24.82
N VAL A 361 -3.94 -29.68 25.93
CA VAL A 361 -2.88 -30.62 26.25
C VAL A 361 -3.09 -31.24 27.63
N VAL A 362 -2.64 -32.49 27.76
CA VAL A 362 -2.51 -33.18 29.05
C VAL A 362 -1.02 -33.26 29.38
N ILE A 363 -0.63 -32.61 30.49
CA ILE A 363 0.74 -32.63 30.99
C ILE A 363 0.90 -33.75 32.01
N THR A 364 1.85 -34.64 31.76
CA THR A 364 2.29 -35.69 32.67
C THR A 364 3.71 -35.43 33.11
N MET A 365 4.08 -35.80 34.34
CA MET A 365 5.45 -35.70 34.83
C MET A 365 5.83 -37.02 35.50
N HIS A 366 6.96 -37.58 35.11
CA HIS A 366 7.49 -38.82 35.68
C HIS A 366 9.02 -38.79 35.74
N ASN A 367 9.61 -39.63 36.60
CA ASN A 367 11.03 -39.96 36.64
C ASN A 367 11.19 -41.49 36.49
N GLN A 368 12.39 -42.00 36.25
CA GLN A 368 12.61 -43.45 36.10
C GLN A 368 12.36 -44.23 37.41
N ASP A 369 12.42 -43.57 38.57
CA ASP A 369 12.14 -44.16 39.88
C ASP A 369 10.68 -43.95 40.29
N ALA A 370 9.82 -44.84 39.79
CA ALA A 370 8.38 -44.84 39.99
C ALA A 370 7.97 -44.93 41.47
N SER A 371 7.83 -43.80 42.19
CA SER A 371 6.95 -43.69 43.37
C SER A 371 6.61 -42.23 43.69
N ALA A 372 5.37 -41.81 43.44
CA ALA A 372 4.64 -40.78 44.20
C ALA A 372 5.32 -39.41 44.50
N TYR A 373 6.17 -38.86 43.62
CA TYR A 373 6.64 -37.48 43.79
C TYR A 373 5.65 -36.48 43.17
N ARG A 374 5.10 -35.58 43.99
CA ARG A 374 4.55 -34.31 43.50
C ARG A 374 5.73 -33.50 42.97
N PHE A 375 5.88 -33.46 41.65
CA PHE A 375 6.83 -32.53 41.03
C PHE A 375 6.15 -31.17 40.98
N ASP A 376 6.63 -30.23 41.78
CA ASP A 376 6.10 -28.86 41.81
C ASP A 376 6.69 -28.01 40.67
N SER A 377 7.74 -28.48 39.99
CA SER A 377 8.48 -27.75 38.94
C SER A 377 8.71 -28.62 37.71
N VAL A 378 8.65 -28.00 36.52
CA VAL A 378 8.94 -28.62 35.21
C VAL A 378 10.43 -28.82 34.94
N CYS A 379 11.31 -28.08 35.63
CA CYS A 379 12.76 -28.27 35.55
C CYS A 379 13.32 -28.93 36.81
N SER A 380 14.37 -29.73 36.61
CA SER A 380 15.17 -30.36 37.68
C SER A 380 16.65 -30.19 37.38
N ALA A 381 17.41 -29.63 38.32
CA ALA A 381 18.85 -29.47 38.21
C ALA A 381 19.63 -30.80 38.21
N SER A 382 18.95 -31.93 38.48
CA SER A 382 19.58 -33.26 38.54
C SER A 382 19.62 -33.91 37.17
N ALA A 383 20.83 -34.03 36.59
CA ALA A 383 21.06 -34.84 35.39
C ALA A 383 20.95 -36.36 35.64
N VAL A 384 20.98 -36.80 36.91
CA VAL A 384 20.92 -38.22 37.31
C VAL A 384 19.49 -38.70 37.44
N THR A 385 18.58 -37.81 37.86
CA THR A 385 17.15 -38.07 38.01
C THR A 385 16.34 -37.03 37.24
N PRO A 386 16.42 -37.04 35.90
CA PRO A 386 15.71 -36.09 35.07
C PRO A 386 14.19 -36.26 35.24
N ILE A 387 13.48 -35.13 35.25
CA ILE A 387 12.02 -35.12 35.16
C ILE A 387 11.66 -35.16 33.68
N TYR A 388 10.89 -36.18 33.30
CA TYR A 388 10.28 -36.30 31.98
C TYR A 388 8.90 -35.68 32.02
N VAL A 389 8.74 -34.58 31.31
CA VAL A 389 7.45 -33.89 31.15
C VAL A 389 6.86 -34.33 29.82
N GLY A 390 5.76 -35.09 29.87
CA GLY A 390 5.05 -35.53 28.68
C GLY A 390 3.92 -34.57 28.33
N VAL A 391 4.00 -33.97 27.15
CA VAL A 391 2.96 -33.13 26.55
C VAL A 391 2.15 -34.01 25.58
N LYS A 392 0.94 -34.38 25.99
CA LYS A 392 -0.01 -35.11 25.15
C LYS A 392 -0.99 -34.12 24.51
N PHE A 393 -0.99 -34.02 23.20
CA PHE A 393 -1.95 -33.18 22.46
C PHE A 393 -3.27 -33.92 22.32
N ILE A 394 -4.38 -33.30 22.75
CA ILE A 394 -5.72 -33.91 22.68
C ILE A 394 -6.68 -33.16 21.74
N SER A 395 -6.29 -31.98 21.29
CA SER A 395 -7.04 -31.19 20.30
C SER A 395 -6.51 -31.40 18.89
N GLU A 396 -5.20 -31.29 18.69
CA GLU A 396 -4.54 -31.52 17.42
C GLU A 396 -4.37 -33.04 17.23
N LEU A 397 -5.03 -33.61 16.21
CA LEU A 397 -4.93 -35.03 15.91
C LEU A 397 -3.90 -35.29 14.80
N GLY A 398 -3.48 -36.55 14.67
CA GLY A 398 -2.45 -36.97 13.72
C GLY A 398 -1.03 -36.77 14.25
N ASN A 399 -0.05 -37.02 13.38
CA ASN A 399 1.36 -36.81 13.70
C ASN A 399 1.65 -35.30 13.61
N LEU A 400 2.13 -34.70 14.69
CA LEU A 400 2.28 -33.25 14.83
C LEU A 400 3.74 -32.83 14.66
N PRO A 401 4.01 -31.57 14.26
CA PRO A 401 5.38 -31.07 14.26
C PRO A 401 5.93 -31.03 15.70
N MET A 402 7.25 -31.15 15.82
CA MET A 402 7.93 -31.05 17.12
C MET A 402 7.76 -29.66 17.74
N LEU A 403 7.48 -29.63 19.04
CA LEU A 403 7.72 -28.46 19.88
C LEU A 403 9.20 -28.11 19.83
N THR A 404 9.49 -26.82 19.77
CA THR A 404 10.85 -26.30 19.92
C THR A 404 10.95 -25.46 21.19
N ALA A 405 12.14 -25.39 21.76
CA ALA A 405 12.41 -24.55 22.93
C ALA A 405 13.42 -23.47 22.58
N ASN A 406 13.19 -22.25 23.07
CA ASN A 406 14.23 -21.25 23.20
C ASN A 406 14.62 -21.15 24.68
N ASP A 407 15.78 -21.73 25.00
CA ASP A 407 16.34 -21.84 26.35
C ASP A 407 17.50 -20.87 26.60
N ALA A 408 17.72 -19.87 25.72
CA ALA A 408 18.80 -18.90 25.87
C ALA A 408 18.73 -18.09 27.19
N GLY A 409 17.54 -17.99 27.79
CA GLY A 409 17.30 -17.35 29.08
C GLY A 409 17.49 -18.26 30.29
N LEU A 410 17.89 -19.52 30.11
CA LEU A 410 18.08 -20.49 31.18
C LEU A 410 19.55 -20.67 31.58
N VAL A 411 19.76 -20.95 32.87
CA VAL A 411 20.99 -21.59 33.35
C VAL A 411 20.76 -23.09 33.38
N GLY A 412 20.90 -23.71 32.21
CA GLY A 412 20.58 -25.10 31.90
C GLY A 412 20.07 -25.21 30.46
N SER A 413 19.41 -26.31 30.11
CA SER A 413 18.84 -26.48 28.78
C SER A 413 17.49 -27.21 28.80
N VAL A 414 16.76 -27.09 27.69
CA VAL A 414 15.55 -27.86 27.40
C VAL A 414 15.78 -28.77 26.21
N SER A 415 15.45 -30.05 26.35
CA SER A 415 15.50 -31.03 25.26
C SER A 415 14.11 -31.62 25.05
N ILE A 416 13.68 -31.73 23.79
CA ILE A 416 12.34 -32.23 23.41
C ILE A 416 12.48 -33.34 22.38
N TRP A 417 11.69 -34.40 22.48
CA TRP A 417 11.63 -35.49 21.51
C TRP A 417 10.23 -36.12 21.44
N GLU A 418 9.88 -36.65 20.28
CA GLU A 418 8.66 -37.42 20.07
C GLU A 418 8.77 -38.78 20.79
N THR A 419 7.77 -39.14 21.59
CA THR A 419 7.69 -40.45 22.24
C THR A 419 6.60 -41.33 21.63
N VAL A 420 5.47 -40.71 21.26
CA VAL A 420 4.38 -41.41 20.57
C VAL A 420 3.91 -40.54 19.41
N PRO A 421 4.11 -40.98 18.15
CA PRO A 421 3.51 -40.30 17.01
C PRO A 421 1.99 -40.46 17.08
N GLY A 422 1.28 -39.36 16.85
CA GLY A 422 -0.17 -39.36 16.75
C GLY A 422 -0.65 -40.08 15.49
N THR A 423 -1.65 -40.93 15.65
CA THR A 423 -2.22 -41.74 14.54
C THR A 423 -3.72 -41.54 14.38
N LYS A 424 -4.34 -40.70 15.22
CA LYS A 424 -5.73 -40.28 15.07
C LYS A 424 -5.91 -39.51 13.76
N VAL A 425 -6.96 -39.84 13.01
CA VAL A 425 -7.27 -39.22 11.72
C VAL A 425 -8.40 -38.23 11.90
N GLU A 426 -8.29 -37.09 11.23
CA GLU A 426 -9.28 -36.03 11.22
C GLU A 426 -10.20 -36.16 10.00
N PHE A 427 -11.51 -36.14 10.25
CA PHE A 427 -12.55 -36.00 9.24
C PHE A 427 -13.43 -34.81 9.61
N GLU A 428 -13.77 -33.98 8.63
CA GLU A 428 -14.76 -32.91 8.80
C GLU A 428 -16.07 -33.50 9.35
N CYS A 429 -16.54 -32.94 10.46
CA CYS A 429 -17.72 -33.45 11.19
C CYS A 429 -17.68 -34.96 11.45
N ALA A 430 -16.47 -35.51 11.64
CA ALA A 430 -16.20 -36.94 11.85
C ALA A 430 -16.86 -37.88 10.82
N ASN A 431 -17.24 -37.37 9.63
CA ASN A 431 -18.13 -38.00 8.65
C ASN A 431 -19.52 -38.43 9.18
N ASN A 432 -19.97 -37.88 10.31
CA ASN A 432 -21.29 -38.14 10.89
C ASN A 432 -22.13 -36.87 11.03
N GLY A 433 -21.83 -35.84 10.23
CA GLY A 433 -22.61 -34.62 10.13
C GLY A 433 -22.33 -33.90 8.82
N LEU A 434 -23.09 -32.85 8.55
CA LEU A 434 -22.84 -31.92 7.44
C LEU A 434 -22.20 -30.65 7.98
N CYS A 435 -21.18 -30.14 7.29
CA CYS A 435 -20.60 -28.85 7.63
C CYS A 435 -21.51 -27.72 7.16
N ASN A 436 -21.91 -26.85 8.08
CA ASN A 436 -22.55 -25.57 7.75
C ASN A 436 -21.45 -24.50 7.60
N ASP A 437 -20.99 -24.29 6.38
CA ASP A 437 -19.88 -23.37 6.09
C ASP A 437 -20.20 -21.88 6.25
N GLN A 438 -21.44 -21.50 6.59
CA GLN A 438 -21.75 -20.11 6.98
C GLN A 438 -21.49 -19.87 8.47
N THR A 439 -21.73 -20.90 9.30
CA THR A 439 -21.58 -20.80 10.76
C THR A 439 -20.28 -21.42 11.25
N GLY A 440 -19.75 -22.39 10.51
CA GLY A 440 -18.62 -23.23 10.93
C GLY A 440 -19.04 -24.40 11.83
N PHE A 441 -20.34 -24.66 12.03
CA PHE A 441 -20.81 -25.74 12.88
C PHE A 441 -21.15 -27.02 12.12
N CYS A 442 -20.98 -28.16 12.79
CA CYS A 442 -21.39 -29.45 12.26
C CYS A 442 -22.84 -29.78 12.63
N ASP A 443 -23.67 -29.96 11.62
CA ASP A 443 -25.04 -30.48 11.76
C ASP A 443 -24.99 -32.01 11.86
N CYS A 444 -24.95 -32.54 13.08
CA CYS A 444 -24.80 -33.97 13.32
C CYS A 444 -26.00 -34.80 12.84
N PHE A 445 -25.70 -35.96 12.22
CA PHE A 445 -26.70 -36.96 11.91
C PHE A 445 -27.28 -37.56 13.20
N ARG A 446 -28.52 -38.08 13.09
CA ARG A 446 -29.23 -38.66 14.23
C ARG A 446 -28.40 -39.76 14.91
N GLY A 447 -28.25 -39.65 16.23
CA GLY A 447 -27.49 -40.59 17.05
C GLY A 447 -26.00 -40.26 17.16
N TYR A 448 -25.57 -39.11 16.64
CA TYR A 448 -24.21 -38.60 16.78
C TYR A 448 -24.20 -37.23 17.43
N THR A 449 -23.16 -37.00 18.23
CA THR A 449 -22.92 -35.74 18.94
C THR A 449 -21.41 -35.52 19.07
N THR A 450 -21.03 -34.41 19.70
CA THR A 450 -19.64 -34.02 19.89
C THR A 450 -18.83 -35.04 20.70
N SER A 451 -17.55 -35.17 20.34
CA SER A 451 -16.63 -36.15 20.91
C SER A 451 -15.39 -35.51 21.53
N ASN A 452 -14.68 -36.30 22.34
CA ASN A 452 -13.34 -35.98 22.81
C ASN A 452 -12.23 -36.59 21.93
N ALA A 453 -12.58 -37.10 20.73
CA ALA A 453 -11.72 -37.90 19.86
C ALA A 453 -11.10 -39.17 20.47
N ASP A 454 -11.60 -39.63 21.62
CA ASP A 454 -11.08 -40.78 22.38
C ASP A 454 -12.18 -41.72 22.89
N GLY A 455 -13.31 -41.75 22.19
CA GLY A 455 -14.37 -42.71 22.47
C GLY A 455 -15.33 -42.28 23.57
N SER A 456 -15.31 -41.01 23.97
CA SER A 456 -16.27 -40.43 24.89
C SER A 456 -16.86 -39.12 24.35
N TYR A 457 -17.90 -38.64 25.01
CA TYR A 457 -18.42 -37.29 24.82
C TYR A 457 -17.30 -36.25 25.09
N GLY A 458 -17.29 -35.16 24.33
CA GLY A 458 -16.37 -34.04 24.49
C GLY A 458 -17.00 -32.76 23.94
N TYR A 459 -16.22 -31.70 23.73
CA TYR A 459 -16.75 -30.39 23.29
C TYR A 459 -16.30 -29.96 21.89
N ARG A 460 -15.64 -30.84 21.14
CA ARG A 460 -15.05 -30.55 19.83
C ARG A 460 -16.05 -30.06 18.76
N GLY A 461 -17.35 -30.31 18.91
CA GLY A 461 -18.35 -29.97 17.91
C GLY A 461 -18.27 -30.79 16.60
N ASP A 462 -17.71 -32.00 16.64
CA ASP A 462 -17.32 -32.80 15.47
C ASP A 462 -18.25 -33.97 15.11
N CYS A 463 -19.35 -34.20 15.82
CA CYS A 463 -20.21 -35.38 15.59
C CYS A 463 -19.49 -36.75 15.74
N GLY A 464 -18.35 -36.81 16.44
CA GLY A 464 -17.54 -38.02 16.54
C GLY A 464 -18.03 -39.08 17.55
N PHE A 465 -18.99 -38.75 18.42
CA PHE A 465 -19.48 -39.63 19.47
C PHE A 465 -20.86 -40.18 19.11
N ALA A 466 -21.01 -41.51 19.07
CA ALA A 466 -22.31 -42.14 18.86
C ALA A 466 -23.04 -42.27 20.20
N GLU A 467 -24.22 -41.65 20.28
CA GLU A 467 -25.14 -41.80 21.39
C GLU A 467 -25.76 -43.20 21.34
N ILE A 468 -25.65 -43.98 22.42
CA ILE A 468 -26.34 -45.26 22.53
C ILE A 468 -27.78 -44.97 22.96
N PRO A 469 -28.81 -45.31 22.15
CA PRO A 469 -30.19 -45.12 22.58
C PRO A 469 -30.48 -45.99 23.81
N SER A 470 -30.88 -45.37 24.91
CA SER A 470 -31.41 -46.10 26.06
C SER A 470 -32.77 -46.70 25.69
N PRO A 471 -33.05 -47.97 26.05
CA PRO A 471 -34.34 -48.59 25.77
C PRO A 471 -35.41 -47.95 26.66
N GLY A 472 -36.18 -47.01 26.11
CA GLY A 472 -37.41 -46.49 26.74
C GLY A 472 -37.51 -44.97 26.91
N GLY A 473 -36.50 -44.18 26.53
CA GLY A 473 -36.55 -42.72 26.65
C GLY A 473 -36.74 -42.04 25.29
N VAL A 474 -37.91 -41.42 25.07
CA VAL A 474 -38.01 -40.32 24.10
C VAL A 474 -37.23 -39.16 24.73
N TYR A 475 -36.06 -38.83 24.18
CA TYR A 475 -35.35 -37.60 24.57
C TYR A 475 -35.33 -36.59 23.43
N VAL A 476 -35.71 -35.38 23.84
CA VAL A 476 -35.81 -34.14 23.08
C VAL A 476 -34.40 -33.76 22.64
N PRO A 477 -34.18 -33.33 21.38
CA PRO A 477 -32.87 -32.84 20.98
C PRO A 477 -32.53 -31.65 21.89
N ALA A 478 -31.49 -31.79 22.71
CA ALA A 478 -30.73 -30.60 23.07
C ALA A 478 -30.26 -30.05 21.73
N LEU A 479 -30.77 -28.86 21.38
CA LEU A 479 -30.49 -28.18 20.13
C LEU A 479 -29.02 -28.40 19.78
N GLY A 480 -28.75 -29.03 18.64
CA GLY A 480 -27.42 -29.40 18.14
C GLY A 480 -26.60 -28.19 17.73
N TYR A 481 -26.59 -27.17 18.57
CA TYR A 481 -25.93 -25.90 18.38
C TYR A 481 -24.98 -25.72 19.56
N PHE A 482 -23.68 -25.89 19.30
CA PHE A 482 -22.66 -25.44 20.23
C PHE A 482 -22.57 -23.92 20.08
N ASP A 483 -23.16 -23.17 21.01
CA ASP A 483 -22.95 -21.71 21.11
C ASP A 483 -21.72 -21.47 22.00
N PRO A 484 -20.60 -20.97 21.46
CA PRO A 484 -19.41 -20.65 22.27
C PRO A 484 -19.64 -19.53 23.30
N ASN A 485 -20.77 -18.81 23.26
CA ASN A 485 -21.14 -17.82 24.27
C ASN A 485 -21.95 -18.40 25.44
N TYR A 486 -22.28 -19.69 25.42
CA TYR A 486 -22.95 -20.36 26.53
C TYR A 486 -21.90 -20.90 27.51
N ALA A 487 -21.42 -20.01 28.39
CA ALA A 487 -20.70 -20.42 29.59
C ALA A 487 -21.73 -21.04 30.56
N ASP A 488 -21.69 -22.36 30.77
CA ASP A 488 -22.38 -22.97 31.89
C ASP A 488 -21.64 -22.56 33.18
N ASP A 489 -22.25 -21.63 33.93
CA ASP A 489 -21.99 -21.44 35.35
C ASP A 489 -22.58 -22.66 36.11
N ASP A 490 -21.79 -23.72 36.27
CA ASP A 490 -21.95 -24.72 37.36
C ASP A 490 -20.63 -25.45 37.68
#